data_AF-A0ABD1IEV4-F1
#
_entry.id   AF-A0ABD1IEV4-F1
#
_cell.length_a   1.000
_cell.length_b   1.000
_cell.length_c   1.000
_cell.angle_alpha   90.00
_cell.angle_beta   90.00
_cell.angle_gamma   90.00
#
_symmetry.space_group_name_H-M   'P 1'
#
loop_
_entity.id
_entity.type
_entity.pdbx_description
1 polymer ?
#
loop_
_entity_poly.entity_id
_entity_poly.type
_entity_poly.pdbx_seq_one_letter_code
_entity_poly.pdbx_strand_id
1 'polypeptide(L)'
;MHEDANARLQLLSNRIGYEVDLSKARKDVFDLLGGIPGLTRDVKFDVCEILAKSPDRLDIFMGLLKDDREAYVERVLNEKRKTGDSV
;
A
#
# COMPACT_ATOMS: atom_id res chain seq x y z
N MET A 1 38.88 -12.57 -2.44
CA MET A 1 37.95 -12.53 -1.29
C MET A 1 37.31 -11.13 -1.12
N HIS A 2 36.80 -10.52 -2.18
CA HIS A 2 36.10 -9.22 -2.12
C HIS A 2 34.69 -9.26 -2.73
N GLU A 3 34.41 -10.25 -3.57
CA GLU A 3 33.12 -10.39 -4.25
C GLU A 3 31.98 -10.72 -3.29
N ASP A 4 32.24 -11.54 -2.26
CA ASP A 4 31.25 -11.94 -1.26
C ASP A 4 30.80 -10.78 -0.37
N ALA A 5 31.75 -9.91 0.03
CA ALA A 5 31.45 -8.70 0.79
C ALA A 5 30.62 -7.70 -0.03
N ASN A 6 30.92 -7.55 -1.32
CA ASN A 6 30.18 -6.66 -2.21
C ASN A 6 28.75 -7.17 -2.49
N ALA A 7 28.56 -8.48 -2.67
CA ALA A 7 27.25 -9.08 -2.85
C ALA A 7 26.34 -8.87 -1.62
N ARG A 8 26.89 -9.01 -0.42
CA ARG A 8 26.14 -8.78 0.84
C ARG A 8 25.74 -7.32 1.03
N LEU A 9 26.60 -6.37 0.65
CA LEU A 9 26.28 -4.94 0.67
C LEU A 9 25.18 -4.59 -0.34
N GLN A 10 25.24 -5.14 -1.56
CA GLN A 10 24.18 -4.94 -2.55
C GLN A 10 22.84 -5.49 -2.08
N LEU A 11 22.81 -6.70 -1.50
CA LEU A 11 21.58 -7.28 -0.95
C LEU A 11 20.97 -6.42 0.15
N LEU A 12 21.81 -5.92 1.08
CA LEU A 12 21.35 -5.07 2.16
C LEU A 12 20.86 -3.71 1.64
N SER A 13 21.57 -3.12 0.67
CA SER A 13 21.16 -1.87 0.02
C SER A 13 19.82 -2.02 -0.70
N ASN A 14 19.60 -3.14 -1.41
CA ASN A 14 18.33 -3.41 -2.09
C ASN A 14 17.19 -3.58 -1.08
N ARG A 15 17.45 -4.26 0.03
CA ARG A 15 16.46 -4.45 1.09
C ARG A 15 16.11 -3.12 1.77
N ILE A 16 17.11 -2.32 2.15
CA ILE A 16 16.88 -1.00 2.76
C ILE A 16 16.14 -0.08 1.78
N GLY A 17 16.54 -0.07 0.50
CA GLY A 17 15.85 0.68 -0.55
C GLY A 17 14.38 0.29 -0.65
N TYR A 18 14.08 -1.01 -0.71
CA TYR A 18 12.71 -1.51 -0.75
C TYR A 18 11.89 -1.13 0.49
N GLU A 19 12.45 -1.23 1.70
CA GLU A 19 11.77 -0.84 2.94
C GLU A 19 11.50 0.67 3.01
N VAL A 20 12.41 1.49 2.47
CA VAL A 20 12.25 2.95 2.34
C VAL A 20 11.17 3.29 1.31
N ASP A 21 11.18 2.66 0.14
CA ASP A 21 10.16 2.85 -0.90
C ASP A 21 8.76 2.46 -0.41
N LEU A 22 8.62 1.33 0.29
CA LEU A 22 7.35 0.95 0.92
C LEU A 22 6.88 1.97 1.96
N SER A 23 7.80 2.53 2.75
CA SER A 23 7.47 3.54 3.74
C SER A 23 6.99 4.85 3.11
N LYS A 24 7.57 5.23 1.96
CA LYS A 24 7.13 6.39 1.18
C LYS A 24 5.76 6.12 0.55
N ALA A 25 5.60 4.97 -0.08
CA ALA A 25 4.35 4.55 -0.71
C ALA A 25 3.19 4.55 0.31
N ARG A 26 3.39 4.09 1.54
CA ARG A 26 2.36 4.17 2.60
C ARG A 26 1.92 5.60 2.92
N LYS A 27 2.83 6.58 2.90
CA LYS A 27 2.49 8.00 3.13
C LYS A 27 1.72 8.56 1.94
N ASP A 28 2.16 8.24 0.73
CA ASP A 28 1.54 8.72 -0.51
C ASP A 28 0.13 8.15 -0.69
N VAL A 29 -0.15 6.90 -0.25
CA VAL A 29 -1.51 6.33 -0.26
C VAL A 29 -2.50 7.22 0.48
N PHE A 30 -2.14 7.75 1.65
CA PHE A 30 -3.05 8.61 2.41
C PHE A 30 -3.38 9.91 1.68
N ASP A 31 -2.40 10.50 0.99
CA ASP A 31 -2.58 11.68 0.15
C ASP A 31 -3.48 11.38 -1.06
N LEU A 32 -3.26 10.24 -1.72
CA LEU A 32 -4.06 9.78 -2.87
C LEU A 32 -5.52 9.52 -2.48
N LEU A 33 -5.76 8.87 -1.33
CA LEU A 33 -7.10 8.72 -0.75
C LEU A 33 -7.70 10.07 -0.34
N GLY A 34 -6.85 11.03 0.02
CA GLY A 34 -7.16 12.45 0.21
C GLY A 34 -7.93 13.05 -0.96
N GLY A 35 -7.50 12.75 -2.18
CA GLY A 35 -8.05 13.29 -3.43
C GLY A 35 -9.32 12.61 -3.96
N ILE A 36 -9.83 11.55 -3.32
CA ILE A 36 -11.08 10.88 -3.69
C ILE A 36 -12.26 11.60 -3.00
N PRO A 37 -13.17 12.24 -3.76
CA PRO A 37 -14.33 12.92 -3.20
C PRO A 37 -15.30 11.90 -2.59
N GLY A 38 -15.92 12.23 -1.45
CA GLY A 38 -16.91 11.36 -0.80
C GLY A 38 -16.35 10.32 0.17
N LEU A 39 -15.03 10.12 0.24
CA LEU A 39 -14.42 9.25 1.25
C LEU A 39 -14.40 9.93 2.64
N THR A 40 -15.07 9.34 3.62
CA THR A 40 -14.98 9.78 5.01
C THR A 40 -13.60 9.48 5.61
N ARG A 41 -13.20 10.23 6.64
CA ARG A 41 -11.89 10.06 7.28
C ARG A 41 -11.70 8.64 7.85
N ASP A 42 -12.75 8.06 8.40
CA ASP A 42 -12.75 6.69 8.94
C ASP A 42 -12.46 5.64 7.86
N VAL A 43 -13.15 5.76 6.72
CA VAL A 43 -12.94 4.92 5.53
C VAL A 43 -11.52 5.05 4.99
N LYS A 44 -10.93 6.25 5.03
CA LYS A 44 -9.52 6.46 4.62
C LYS A 44 -8.56 5.69 5.53
N PHE A 45 -8.77 5.70 6.85
CA PHE A 45 -7.94 4.94 7.77
C PHE A 45 -8.06 3.44 7.53
N ASP A 46 -9.29 2.94 7.39
CA ASP A 46 -9.55 1.53 7.11
C ASP A 46 -8.84 1.02 5.86
N VAL A 47 -8.97 1.75 4.75
CA VAL A 47 -8.33 1.37 3.48
C VAL A 47 -6.82 1.45 3.59
N CYS A 48 -6.30 2.51 4.24
CA CYS A 48 -4.88 2.68 4.44
C CYS A 48 -4.28 1.53 5.29
N GLU A 49 -4.98 1.08 6.33
CA GLU A 49 -4.57 -0.06 7.14
C GLU A 49 -4.60 -1.38 6.36
N ILE A 50 -5.63 -1.60 5.52
CA ILE A 50 -5.73 -2.81 4.68
C ILE A 50 -4.61 -2.83 3.63
N LEU A 51 -4.34 -1.70 2.98
CA LEU A 51 -3.26 -1.57 2.00
C LEU A 51 -1.88 -1.70 2.67
N ALA A 52 -1.69 -1.14 3.85
CA ALA A 52 -0.41 -1.23 4.58
C ALA A 52 -0.08 -2.66 5.03
N LYS A 53 -1.10 -3.50 5.26
CA LYS A 53 -0.95 -4.93 5.62
C LYS A 53 -0.49 -5.80 4.46
N SER A 54 -0.62 -5.36 3.21
CA SER A 54 -0.26 -6.16 2.04
C SER A 54 0.52 -5.32 1.02
N PRO A 55 1.86 -5.48 0.91
CA PRO A 55 2.67 -4.71 -0.02
C PRO A 55 2.23 -4.91 -1.48
N ASP A 56 1.77 -6.10 -1.88
CA ASP A 56 1.21 -6.34 -3.22
C ASP A 56 -0.03 -5.47 -3.51
N ARG A 57 -0.92 -5.30 -2.52
CA ARG A 57 -2.11 -4.44 -2.70
C ARG A 57 -1.72 -2.98 -2.81
N LEU A 58 -0.71 -2.56 -2.04
CA LEU A 58 -0.14 -1.21 -2.09
C LEU A 58 0.45 -0.92 -3.48
N ASP A 59 1.23 -1.86 -4.02
CA ASP A 59 1.88 -1.74 -5.33
C ASP A 59 0.84 -1.66 -6.47
N ILE A 60 -0.18 -2.52 -6.43
CA ILE A 60 -1.32 -2.45 -7.35
C ILE A 60 -1.99 -1.08 -7.26
N PHE A 61 -2.34 -0.61 -6.05
CA PHE A 61 -3.01 0.66 -5.86
C PHE A 61 -2.19 1.86 -6.37
N MET A 62 -0.86 1.83 -6.18
CA MET A 62 0.07 2.84 -6.71
C MET A 62 0.06 2.89 -8.24
N GLY A 63 -0.02 1.72 -8.89
CA GLY A 63 -0.05 1.58 -10.35
C GLY A 63 -1.39 1.93 -11.01
N LEU A 64 -2.48 2.02 -10.25
CA LEU A 64 -3.80 2.35 -10.79
C LEU A 64 -3.95 3.82 -11.19
N LEU A 65 -4.76 4.09 -12.21
CA LEU A 65 -5.20 5.43 -12.59
C LEU A 65 -6.20 5.97 -11.57
N LYS A 66 -6.44 7.28 -11.59
CA LYS A 66 -7.31 7.96 -10.60
C LYS A 66 -8.73 7.37 -10.58
N ASP A 67 -9.33 7.12 -11.74
CA ASP A 67 -10.67 6.54 -11.85
C ASP A 67 -10.72 5.09 -11.32
N ASP A 68 -9.68 4.29 -11.58
CA ASP A 68 -9.62 2.91 -11.10
C ASP A 68 -9.34 2.80 -9.60
N ARG A 69 -8.67 3.80 -9.00
CA ARG A 69 -8.40 3.84 -7.55
C ARG A 69 -9.69 3.91 -6.75
N GLU A 70 -10.68 4.67 -7.20
CA GLU A 70 -11.98 4.76 -6.53
C GLU A 70 -12.67 3.39 -6.50
N ALA A 71 -12.77 2.72 -7.64
CA ALA A 71 -13.33 1.38 -7.74
C ALA A 71 -12.55 0.35 -6.90
N TYR A 72 -11.23 0.46 -6.84
CA TYR A 72 -10.39 -0.41 -6.01
C TYR A 72 -10.64 -0.19 -4.52
N VAL A 73 -10.79 1.06 -4.08
CA VAL A 73 -11.13 1.42 -2.70
C VAL A 73 -12.48 0.82 -2.31
N GLU A 74 -13.49 0.94 -3.16
CA GLU A 74 -14.81 0.33 -2.93
C GLU A 74 -14.72 -1.19 -2.82
N ARG A 75 -13.91 -1.84 -3.67
CA ARG A 75 -13.66 -3.29 -3.60
C ARG A 75 -13.06 -3.68 -2.25
N VAL A 76 -12.01 -2.99 -1.80
CA VAL A 76 -11.34 -3.26 -0.52
C VAL A 76 -12.30 -3.08 0.66
N LEU A 77 -13.14 -2.05 0.63
CA LEU A 77 -14.14 -1.81 1.67
C LEU A 77 -15.23 -2.89 1.69
N ASN A 78 -15.67 -3.34 0.52
CA ASN A 78 -16.65 -4.41 0.40
C ASN A 78 -16.08 -5.75 0.93
N GLU A 79 -14.80 -6.02 0.71
CA GLU A 79 -14.11 -7.17 1.32
C GLU A 79 -14.12 -7.08 2.85
N LYS A 80 -13.78 -5.92 3.41
CA LYS A 80 -13.78 -5.71 4.88
C LYS A 80 -15.17 -5.93 5.49
N ARG A 81 -16.24 -5.48 4.83
CA ARG A 81 -17.64 -5.70 5.26
C ARG A 81 -18.01 -7.19 5.28
N LYS A 82 -17.59 -7.95 4.26
CA LYS A 82 -17.85 -9.40 4.19
C LYS A 82 -17.11 -10.21 5.25
N THR A 83 -15.90 -9.80 5.62
CA THR A 83 -15.14 -10.42 6.71
C THR A 83 -15.72 -10.09 8.10
N GLY A 84 -16.37 -8.94 8.26
CA GLY A 84 -17.00 -8.55 9.53
C GLY A 84 -18.32 -9.26 9.84
N ASP A 85 -18.97 -9.86 8.84
CA ASP A 85 -20.31 -10.50 8.96
C ASP A 85 -20.24 -12.00 9.29
N SER A 86 -19.06 -12.54 9.61
CA SER A 86 -18.86 -13.97 9.97
C SER A 86 -18.56 -14.22 11.46
N VAL A 87 -19.05 -13.36 12.37
CA VAL A 87 -18.95 -13.60 13.82
C VAL A 87 -20.31 -13.47 14.51
#